data_AF-A0A7Y3E552-F1
#
_entry.id   AF-A0A7Y3E552-F1
#
_cell.length_a   1.000
_cell.length_b   1.000
_cell.length_c   1.000
_cell.angle_alpha   90.00
_cell.angle_beta   90.00
_cell.angle_gamma   90.00
#
_symmetry.space_group_name_H-M   'P 1'
#
loop_
_entity.id
_entity.type
_entity.pdbx_description
1 polymer ?
#
loop_
_entity_poly.entity_id
_entity_poly.type
_entity_poly.pdbx_seq_one_letter_code
_entity_poly.pdbx_strand_id
1 'polypeptide(L)'
;MPYGRNPSFGPPVNLGGVNDDGFVTSNSWGYRFRASANYPNVFAGVELTPSIAWAHDVKGTSPTPSFQDGRKAFSVALGANYLTKYRGSIAYTWFSGGVANTQSDRDFFSFTVSMDF
;
A
#
# COMPACT_ATOMS: atom_id res chain seq x y z
N MET A 1 4.04 22.38 11.97
CA MET A 1 4.90 22.41 13.16
C MET A 1 5.08 20.96 13.60
N PRO A 2 6.31 20.45 13.67
CA PRO A 2 6.58 19.10 14.16
C PRO A 2 6.24 19.00 15.66
N TYR A 3 5.60 17.90 16.05
CA TYR A 3 5.10 17.62 17.41
C TYR A 3 5.80 16.41 18.06
N GLY A 4 6.71 15.72 17.37
CA GLY A 4 7.40 14.54 17.92
C GLY A 4 8.55 13.99 17.09
N ARG A 5 9.23 12.96 17.61
CA ARG A 5 10.41 12.31 16.97
C ARG A 5 10.04 11.59 15.67
N ASN A 6 10.99 11.47 14.76
CA ASN A 6 10.86 10.61 13.58
C ASN A 6 10.88 9.14 14.03
N PRO A 7 9.85 8.33 13.71
CA PRO A 7 9.77 6.94 14.13
C PRO A 7 10.77 6.01 13.43
N SER A 8 11.42 6.47 12.35
CA SER A 8 12.33 5.67 11.52
C SER A 8 13.79 6.15 11.59
N PHE A 9 14.04 7.44 11.82
CA PHE A 9 15.37 8.05 11.72
C PHE A 9 15.69 9.01 12.87
N GLY A 10 15.93 8.48 14.09
CA GLY A 10 16.70 9.13 15.16
C GLY A 10 16.33 10.57 15.59
N PRO A 11 17.12 11.22 16.47
CA PRO A 11 16.93 12.61 16.84
C PRO A 11 17.36 13.58 15.70
N PRO A 12 16.78 14.79 15.62
CA PRO A 12 17.09 15.76 14.56
C PRO A 12 18.56 16.21 14.64
N VAL A 13 19.30 16.06 13.53
CA VAL A 13 20.60 16.72 13.33
C VAL A 13 20.33 18.06 12.66
N ASN A 14 20.57 19.16 13.36
CA ASN A 14 20.23 20.51 12.89
C ASN A 14 21.30 21.01 11.89
N LEU A 15 21.23 20.54 10.63
CA LEU A 15 22.02 21.04 9.50
C LEU A 15 21.21 22.05 8.67
N GLY A 16 21.00 23.27 9.19
CA GLY A 16 20.77 24.49 8.39
C GLY A 16 19.61 24.54 7.37
N GLY A 17 18.78 23.52 7.26
CA GLY A 17 17.63 23.45 6.36
C GLY A 17 16.55 22.61 7.02
N VAL A 18 15.49 23.27 7.49
CA VAL A 18 14.37 22.62 8.18
C VAL A 18 13.57 21.81 7.15
N ASN A 19 14.01 20.59 6.89
CA ASN A 19 13.18 19.57 6.24
C ASN A 19 12.46 18.82 7.36
N ASP A 20 11.30 19.34 7.78
CA ASP A 20 10.43 18.75 8.80
C ASP A 20 9.74 17.44 8.33
N ASP A 21 9.97 17.05 7.08
CA ASP A 21 9.34 15.94 6.38
C ASP A 21 9.83 14.59 6.96
N GLY A 22 9.07 14.05 7.92
CA GLY A 22 9.37 12.78 8.59
C GLY A 22 9.14 12.81 10.10
N PHE A 23 8.95 13.99 10.69
CA PHE A 23 8.57 14.13 12.09
C PHE A 23 7.05 14.03 12.27
N VAL A 24 6.62 13.58 13.45
CA VAL A 24 5.20 13.49 13.78
C VAL A 24 4.57 14.89 13.66
N THR A 25 3.51 15.00 12.87
CA THR A 25 2.77 16.25 12.63
C THR A 25 1.46 16.23 13.42
N SER A 26 0.96 17.40 13.84
CA SER A 26 -0.32 17.52 14.57
C SER A 26 -1.52 17.00 13.77
N ASN A 27 -1.45 17.11 12.44
CA ASN A 27 -2.49 16.68 11.51
C ASN A 27 -1.84 15.86 10.40
N SER A 28 -2.45 14.74 10.06
CA SER A 28 -2.04 13.87 8.97
C SER A 28 -3.25 13.41 8.18
N TRP A 29 -3.15 13.35 6.85
CA TRP A 29 -4.23 12.87 6.00
C TRP A 29 -3.71 12.19 4.74
N GLY A 30 -4.58 11.37 4.15
CA GLY A 30 -4.33 10.67 2.90
C GLY A 30 -5.61 10.04 2.38
N TYR A 31 -5.54 9.45 1.19
CA TYR A 31 -6.67 8.77 0.56
C TYR A 31 -6.29 7.35 0.13
N ARG A 32 -7.31 6.50 0.08
CA ARG A 32 -7.19 5.11 -0.38
C ARG A 32 -8.34 4.83 -1.34
N PHE A 33 -8.02 4.22 -2.47
CA PHE A 33 -8.96 3.83 -3.51
C PHE A 33 -8.77 2.35 -3.83
N ARG A 34 -9.87 1.64 -4.08
CA ARG A 34 -9.84 0.26 -4.59
C ARG A 34 -10.99 0.07 -5.57
N ALA A 35 -10.68 -0.56 -6.68
CA ALA A 35 -11.68 -1.01 -7.66
C ALA A 35 -11.45 -2.48 -7.99
N SER A 36 -12.54 -3.21 -8.19
CA SER A 36 -12.52 -4.60 -8.62
C SER A 36 -13.70 -4.85 -9.53
N ALA A 37 -13.49 -5.65 -10.57
CA ALA A 37 -14.55 -6.09 -11.46
C ALA A 37 -14.65 -7.61 -11.39
N ASN A 38 -15.88 -8.13 -11.40
CA ASN A 38 -16.13 -9.56 -11.44
C ASN A 38 -16.56 -9.94 -12.86
N TYR A 39 -15.82 -10.84 -13.50
CA TYR A 39 -16.13 -11.40 -14.79
C TYR A 39 -16.48 -12.88 -14.61
N PRO A 40 -17.77 -13.21 -14.46
CA PRO A 40 -18.19 -14.60 -14.36
C PRO A 40 -18.10 -15.29 -15.71
N ASN A 41 -17.77 -16.58 -15.70
CA ASN A 41 -17.78 -17.46 -16.87
C ASN A 41 -16.93 -16.96 -18.06
N VAL A 42 -15.73 -16.46 -17.79
CA VAL A 42 -14.81 -16.00 -18.86
C VAL A 42 -14.42 -17.15 -19.79
N PHE A 43 -14.17 -18.32 -19.22
CA PHE A 43 -13.93 -19.55 -19.98
C PHE A 43 -14.26 -20.77 -19.12
N ALA A 44 -15.03 -21.72 -19.68
CA ALA A 44 -15.31 -23.02 -19.06
C ALA A 44 -15.76 -23.01 -17.58
N GLY A 45 -16.45 -21.95 -17.12
CA GLY A 45 -16.88 -21.83 -15.70
C GLY A 45 -15.84 -21.20 -14.76
N VAL A 46 -14.76 -20.62 -15.30
CA VAL A 46 -13.81 -19.79 -14.56
C VAL A 46 -14.36 -18.37 -14.41
N GLU A 47 -14.38 -17.89 -13.18
CA GLU A 47 -14.61 -16.49 -12.83
C GLU A 47 -13.26 -15.77 -12.67
N LEU A 48 -13.10 -14.60 -13.28
CA LEU A 48 -11.92 -13.76 -13.13
C LEU A 48 -12.27 -12.46 -12.41
N THR A 49 -11.39 -12.06 -11.49
CA THR A 49 -11.55 -10.85 -10.69
C THR A 49 -10.29 -9.98 -10.76
N PRO A 50 -10.13 -9.15 -11.80
CA PRO A 50 -9.11 -8.11 -11.82
C PRO A 50 -9.44 -7.03 -10.77
N SER A 51 -8.40 -6.54 -10.09
CA SER A 51 -8.54 -5.50 -9.09
C SER A 51 -7.31 -4.59 -9.05
N ILE A 52 -7.55 -3.34 -8.68
CA ILE A 52 -6.53 -2.32 -8.46
C ILE A 52 -6.75 -1.68 -7.09
N ALA A 53 -5.67 -1.31 -6.43
CA ALA A 53 -5.70 -0.54 -5.20
C ALA A 53 -4.63 0.55 -5.23
N TRP A 54 -4.96 1.73 -4.70
CA TRP A 54 -4.05 2.85 -4.58
C TRP A 54 -4.19 3.49 -3.21
N ALA A 55 -3.06 3.77 -2.57
CA ALA A 55 -2.99 4.53 -1.33
C ALA A 55 -1.97 5.64 -1.48
N HIS A 56 -2.29 6.82 -0.96
CA HIS A 56 -1.38 7.94 -0.88
C HIS A 56 -1.61 8.71 0.42
N ASP A 57 -0.58 8.72 1.25
CA ASP A 57 -0.50 9.51 2.46
C ASP A 57 0.02 10.90 2.06
N VAL A 58 -0.92 11.84 1.84
CA VAL A 58 -0.63 13.11 1.15
C VAL A 58 0.19 14.06 2.00
N LYS A 59 -0.16 14.19 3.27
CA LYS A 59 0.59 15.07 4.17
C LYS A 59 0.58 14.59 5.61
N GLY A 60 1.75 14.70 6.24
CA GLY A 60 1.94 14.58 7.68
C GLY A 60 2.17 13.14 8.12
N THR A 61 3.03 12.99 9.12
CA THR A 61 3.36 11.69 9.71
C THR A 61 2.65 11.57 11.06
N SER A 62 1.88 10.51 11.26
CA SER A 62 1.25 10.21 12.57
C SER A 62 2.20 9.44 13.48
N PRO A 63 2.00 9.42 14.82
CA PRO A 63 2.61 8.39 15.66
C PRO A 63 2.26 7.01 15.09
N THR A 64 3.27 6.16 14.88
CA THR A 64 3.19 4.82 14.29
C THR A 64 1.96 4.05 14.82
N PRO A 65 1.14 3.40 13.97
CA PRO A 65 1.46 2.83 12.66
C PRO A 65 0.70 3.44 11.45
N SER A 66 0.19 4.68 11.55
CA SER A 66 -0.77 5.20 10.57
C SER A 66 -0.13 5.87 9.33
N PHE A 67 -0.35 7.17 9.12
CA PHE A 67 0.08 7.91 7.93
C PHE A 67 1.56 8.25 7.98
N GLN A 68 2.22 8.14 6.84
CA GLN A 68 3.59 8.56 6.65
C GLN A 68 3.68 9.52 5.49
N ASP A 69 4.24 10.70 5.73
CA ASP A 69 4.24 11.78 4.75
C ASP A 69 4.80 11.34 3.39
N GLY A 70 4.03 11.58 2.32
CA GLY A 70 4.38 11.27 0.94
C GLY A 70 4.38 9.79 0.54
N ARG A 71 4.05 8.86 1.45
CA ARG A 71 4.05 7.42 1.16
C ARG A 71 2.94 7.05 0.17
N LYS A 72 3.31 6.31 -0.88
CA LYS A 72 2.37 5.79 -1.89
C LYS A 72 2.50 4.27 -2.00
N ALA A 73 1.38 3.62 -2.24
CA ALA A 73 1.30 2.21 -2.58
C ALA A 73 0.31 2.02 -3.72
N PHE A 74 0.73 1.33 -4.78
CA PHE A 74 -0.14 0.92 -5.87
C PHE A 74 -0.10 -0.60 -5.96
N SER A 75 -1.26 -1.23 -6.15
CA SER A 75 -1.36 -2.67 -6.28
C SER A 75 -2.28 -3.03 -7.44
N VAL A 76 -1.90 -4.05 -8.20
CA VAL A 76 -2.80 -4.75 -9.12
C VAL A 76 -2.86 -6.21 -8.75
N ALA A 77 -4.02 -6.83 -8.94
CA ALA A 77 -4.19 -8.24 -8.69
C ALA A 77 -5.20 -8.85 -9.68
N LEU A 78 -5.03 -10.14 -9.94
CA LEU A 78 -5.96 -10.94 -10.71
C LEU A 78 -6.29 -12.21 -9.91
N GLY A 79 -7.55 -12.36 -9.55
CA GLY A 79 -8.10 -13.60 -9.00
C GLY A 79 -8.72 -14.46 -10.08
N ALA A 80 -8.63 -15.78 -9.91
CA ALA A 80 -9.33 -16.77 -10.68
C ALA A 80 -10.03 -17.75 -9.74
N ASN A 81 -11.28 -18.08 -10.03
CA ASN A 81 -12.05 -19.07 -9.30
C ASN A 81 -12.66 -20.06 -10.30
N TYR A 82 -12.33 -21.34 -10.17
CA TYR A 82 -12.89 -22.41 -10.97
C TYR A 82 -13.89 -23.21 -10.14
N LEU A 83 -15.17 -23.07 -10.49
CA LEU A 83 -16.30 -23.80 -9.90
C LEU A 83 -16.34 -23.76 -8.37
N THR A 84 -15.83 -22.69 -7.74
CA THR A 84 -15.75 -22.54 -6.28
C THR A 84 -14.87 -23.60 -5.60
N LYS A 85 -14.21 -24.47 -6.37
CA LYS A 85 -13.38 -25.57 -5.87
C LYS A 85 -11.90 -25.22 -5.85
N TYR A 86 -11.44 -24.50 -6.87
CA TYR A 86 -10.05 -24.09 -6.99
C TYR A 86 -9.99 -22.58 -7.14
N ARG A 87 -9.28 -21.92 -6.21
CA ARG A 87 -9.05 -20.48 -6.27
C ARG A 87 -7.56 -20.22 -6.43
N GLY A 88 -7.23 -19.33 -7.35
CA GLY A 88 -5.88 -18.82 -7.55
C GLY A 88 -5.90 -17.31 -7.54
N SER A 89 -4.83 -16.67 -7.07
CA SER A 89 -4.64 -15.24 -7.27
C SER A 89 -3.18 -14.89 -7.44
N ILE A 90 -2.94 -13.84 -8.21
CA ILE A 90 -1.64 -13.19 -8.32
C ILE A 90 -1.82 -11.71 -8.01
N ALA A 91 -0.83 -11.10 -7.36
CA ALA A 91 -0.81 -9.68 -7.11
C ALA A 91 0.61 -9.13 -7.18
N TYR A 92 0.71 -7.86 -7.55
CA TYR A 92 1.93 -7.11 -7.47
C TYR A 92 1.65 -5.79 -6.76
N THR A 93 2.54 -5.40 -5.85
CA THR A 93 2.47 -4.11 -5.16
C THR A 93 3.77 -3.33 -5.36
N TRP A 94 3.62 -2.10 -5.85
CA TRP A 94 4.67 -1.10 -5.95
C TRP A 94 4.52 -0.09 -4.81
N PHE A 95 5.62 0.18 -4.10
CA PHE A 95 5.70 1.27 -3.14
C PHE A 95 6.52 2.41 -3.74
N SER A 96 6.20 3.65 -3.36
CA SER A 96 7.00 4.80 -3.78
C SER A 96 6.79 5.98 -2.84
N GLY A 97 7.71 6.94 -2.89
CA GLY A 97 7.58 8.22 -2.20
C GLY A 97 7.65 8.12 -0.68
N GLY A 98 7.71 9.29 -0.05
CA GLY A 98 7.85 9.47 1.38
C GLY A 98 9.30 9.41 1.83
N VAL A 99 9.79 10.52 2.39
CA VAL A 99 11.21 10.70 2.75
C VAL A 99 11.65 9.75 3.86
N ALA A 100 10.71 9.35 4.73
CA ALA A 100 10.96 8.37 5.79
C ALA A 100 10.48 6.93 5.43
N ASN A 101 9.93 6.71 4.23
CA ASN A 101 9.28 5.45 3.87
C ASN A 101 10.31 4.33 3.61
N THR A 102 10.49 3.43 4.57
CA THR A 102 11.41 2.28 4.45
C THR A 102 10.90 1.18 3.50
N GLN A 103 9.64 1.29 3.04
CA GLN A 103 9.04 0.38 2.08
C GLN A 103 9.18 0.86 0.64
N SER A 104 9.67 2.08 0.38
CA SER A 104 9.70 2.66 -0.98
C SER A 104 10.39 1.78 -2.02
N ASP A 105 11.35 0.95 -1.62
CA ASP A 105 12.09 0.05 -2.53
C ASP A 105 11.76 -1.44 -2.28
N ARG A 106 10.67 -1.72 -1.56
CA ARG A 106 10.26 -3.08 -1.14
C ARG A 106 9.02 -3.56 -1.88
N ASP A 107 9.05 -3.40 -3.20
CA ASP A 107 8.06 -3.99 -4.07
C ASP A 107 8.05 -5.52 -3.93
N PHE A 108 6.88 -6.13 -4.09
CA PHE A 108 6.75 -7.58 -4.03
C PHE A 108 5.66 -8.11 -4.94
N PHE A 109 5.86 -9.36 -5.36
CA PHE A 109 4.87 -10.18 -6.04
C PHE A 109 4.34 -11.24 -5.07
N SER A 110 3.05 -11.54 -5.15
CA SER A 110 2.44 -12.65 -4.41
C SER A 110 1.62 -13.54 -5.33
N PHE A 111 1.58 -14.81 -4.99
CA PHE A 111 0.67 -15.78 -5.56
C PHE A 111 0.03 -16.61 -4.45
N THR A 112 -1.23 -17.01 -4.66
CA THR A 112 -1.99 -17.83 -3.71
C THR A 112 -2.77 -18.87 -4.48
N VAL A 113 -2.85 -20.08 -3.92
CA VAL A 113 -3.69 -21.18 -4.42
C VAL A 113 -4.44 -21.80 -3.24
N SER A 114 -5.73 -22.03 -3.40
CA SER A 114 -6.62 -22.64 -2.40
C SER A 114 -7.52 -23.68 -3.05
N MET A 115 -7.81 -24.76 -2.33
CA MET A 115 -8.72 -25.82 -2.76
C MET A 115 -9.71 -26.14 -1.65
N ASP A 116 -10.99 -26.20 -1.99
CA ASP A 116 -12.06 -26.63 -1.08
C ASP A 116 -12.38 -28.12 -1.30
N PHE A 117 -12.53 -28.87 -0.20
CA PHE A 117 -12.81 -30.32 -0.17
C PHE A 117 -14.23 -30.64 0.27
#